data_AF-A0A0N5D7B4-F1
#
_entry.id   AF-A0A0N5D7B4-F1
#
_cell.length_a   1.000
_cell.length_b   1.000
_cell.length_c   1.000
_cell.angle_alpha   90.00
_cell.angle_beta   90.00
_cell.angle_gamma   90.00
#
_symmetry.space_group_name_H-M   'P 1'
#
loop_
_entity.id
_entity.type
_entity.pdbx_description
1 polymer ?
#
loop_
_entity_poly.entity_id
_entity_poly.type
_entity_poly.pdbx_seq_one_letter_code
_entity_poly.pdbx_strand_id
1 'polypeptide(L)'
;MTKNVQALLDEYPVFELSDRKKLRCKLTGHEVSSNFDQLAAYVKSAKFDRAWRIHQIMENFGEYFDDISPVEFGCKLTMKIVAKNPDNLLRHVNGKKFKRCLEKGLLILIFW
;
A
#
# COMPACT_ATOMS: atom_id res chain seq x y z
N MET A 1 -7.86 17.46 -18.41
CA MET A 1 -8.53 16.77 -17.27
C MET A 1 -9.36 17.80 -16.52
N THR A 2 -10.48 17.40 -15.91
CA THR A 2 -11.33 18.31 -15.12
C THR A 2 -10.77 18.51 -13.71
N LYS A 3 -11.11 19.62 -13.04
CA LYS A 3 -10.63 19.91 -11.66
C LYS A 3 -10.95 18.78 -10.68
N ASN A 4 -12.11 18.13 -10.82
CA ASN A 4 -12.53 17.04 -9.94
C ASN A 4 -11.70 15.77 -10.12
N VAL A 5 -11.26 15.47 -11.34
CA VAL A 5 -10.35 14.34 -11.60
C VAL A 5 -8.99 14.64 -11.00
N GLN A 6 -8.48 15.86 -11.15
CA GLN A 6 -7.19 16.25 -10.59
C GLN A 6 -7.16 16.09 -9.06
N ALA A 7 -8.21 16.51 -8.36
CA ALA A 7 -8.30 16.35 -6.91
C ALA A 7 -8.17 14.88 -6.46
N LEU A 8 -8.78 13.94 -7.20
CA LEU A 8 -8.62 12.50 -6.91
C LEU A 8 -7.21 11.99 -7.23
N LEU A 9 -6.56 12.51 -8.26
CA LEU A 9 -5.18 12.14 -8.58
C LEU A 9 -4.19 12.67 -7.54
N ASP A 10 -4.46 13.85 -6.99
CA ASP A 10 -3.66 14.46 -5.92
C ASP A 10 -3.85 13.71 -4.60
N GLU A 11 -5.08 13.26 -4.29
CA GLU A 11 -5.38 12.43 -3.11
C GLU A 11 -4.76 11.03 -3.20
N TYR A 12 -4.72 10.44 -4.41
CA TYR A 12 -4.22 9.10 -4.66
C TYR A 12 -3.08 9.09 -5.69
N PRO A 13 -1.82 9.40 -5.30
CA PRO A 13 -0.65 9.50 -6.19
C PRO A 13 -0.13 8.14 -6.72
N VAL A 14 -1.04 7.18 -6.90
CA VAL A 14 -0.78 5.82 -7.41
C VAL A 14 -1.33 5.58 -8.80
N PHE A 15 -2.03 6.56 -9.38
CA PHE A 15 -2.46 6.51 -10.76
C PHE A 15 -1.39 7.04 -11.70
N GLU A 16 -1.21 6.35 -12.82
CA GLU A 16 -0.38 6.80 -13.94
C GLU A 16 -1.23 6.91 -15.21
N LEU A 17 -0.86 7.81 -16.10
CA LEU A 17 -1.50 7.90 -17.42
C LEU A 17 -1.14 6.66 -18.24
N SER A 18 -2.16 5.96 -18.71
CA SER A 18 -2.03 4.86 -19.69
C SER A 18 -2.46 5.36 -21.07
N ASP A 19 -2.29 4.50 -22.07
CA ASP A 19 -2.67 4.78 -23.44
C ASP A 19 -4.16 5.16 -23.58
N ARG A 20 -4.45 6.00 -24.58
CA ARG A 20 -5.82 6.35 -25.01
C ARG A 20 -6.71 6.95 -23.90
N LYS A 21 -6.17 7.89 -23.11
CA LYS A 21 -6.92 8.63 -22.06
C LYS A 21 -7.45 7.75 -20.92
N LYS A 22 -6.75 6.67 -20.60
CA LYS A 22 -7.02 5.86 -19.41
C LYS A 22 -6.01 6.17 -18.30
N LEU A 23 -6.38 5.84 -17.08
CA LEU A 23 -5.53 5.88 -15.90
C LEU A 23 -5.31 4.45 -15.42
N ARG A 24 -4.06 4.08 -15.17
CA ARG A 24 -3.69 2.79 -14.60
C ARG A 24 -3.37 2.96 -13.12
N CYS A 25 -3.99 2.16 -12.26
CA CYS A 25 -3.65 2.09 -10.85
C CYS A 25 -2.41 1.20 -10.67
N LYS A 26 -1.27 1.77 -10.25
CA LYS A 26 -0.02 1.02 -10.03
C LYS A 26 -0.17 -0.11 -8.98
N LEU A 27 -1.07 0.05 -8.01
CA LEU A 27 -1.26 -0.92 -6.93
C LEU A 27 -2.02 -2.18 -7.35
N THR A 28 -2.94 -2.06 -8.30
CA THR A 28 -3.82 -3.18 -8.70
C THR A 28 -3.67 -3.57 -10.17
N GLY A 29 -2.96 -2.77 -10.96
CA GLY A 29 -2.86 -2.88 -12.42
C GLY A 29 -4.14 -2.54 -13.17
N HIS A 30 -5.23 -2.15 -12.49
CA HIS A 30 -6.52 -1.87 -13.13
C HIS A 30 -6.48 -0.58 -13.95
N GLU A 31 -7.04 -0.62 -15.16
CA GLU A 31 -7.24 0.57 -15.98
C GLU A 31 -8.66 1.12 -15.80
N VAL A 32 -8.76 2.41 -15.49
CA VAL A 32 -10.00 3.17 -15.37
C VAL A 32 -10.02 4.31 -16.39
N SER A 33 -11.20 4.69 -16.87
CA SER A 33 -11.32 5.85 -17.75
C SER A 33 -10.96 7.15 -17.00
N SER A 34 -10.40 8.13 -17.70
CA SER A 34 -10.02 9.44 -17.13
C SER A 34 -11.20 10.38 -16.81
N ASN A 35 -12.43 9.86 -16.73
CA ASN A 35 -13.59 10.62 -16.27
C ASN A 35 -13.80 10.46 -14.76
N PHE A 36 -14.40 11.48 -14.16
CA PHE A 36 -14.56 11.56 -12.70
C PHE A 36 -15.42 10.43 -12.13
N ASP A 37 -16.58 10.14 -12.72
CA ASP A 37 -17.53 9.17 -12.14
C ASP A 37 -16.93 7.77 -12.06
N GLN A 38 -16.24 7.33 -13.10
CA GLN A 38 -15.58 6.02 -13.10
C GLN A 38 -14.38 5.98 -12.14
N LEU A 39 -13.57 7.03 -12.10
CA LEU A 39 -12.44 7.10 -11.16
C LEU A 39 -12.93 7.12 -9.71
N ALA A 40 -13.96 7.93 -9.41
CA ALA A 40 -14.58 8.04 -8.10
C ALA A 40 -15.24 6.72 -7.64
N ALA A 41 -15.91 6.01 -8.55
CA ALA A 41 -16.48 4.70 -8.27
C ALA A 41 -15.38 3.66 -8.00
N TYR A 42 -14.29 3.70 -8.77
CA TYR A 42 -13.17 2.78 -8.63
C TYR A 42 -12.43 2.97 -7.30
N VAL A 43 -12.12 4.21 -6.89
CA VAL A 43 -11.41 4.46 -5.61
C VAL A 43 -12.27 4.09 -4.38
N LYS A 44 -13.60 4.04 -4.53
CA LYS A 44 -14.52 3.55 -3.49
C LYS A 44 -14.68 2.03 -3.46
N SER A 45 -14.09 1.31 -4.42
CA SER A 45 -14.21 -0.14 -4.47
C SER A 45 -13.40 -0.82 -3.37
N ALA A 46 -13.91 -1.94 -2.83
CA ALA A 46 -13.19 -2.74 -1.83
C ALA A 46 -11.81 -3.23 -2.33
N LYS A 47 -11.67 -3.43 -3.65
CA LYS A 47 -10.41 -3.81 -4.27
C LYS A 47 -9.37 -2.69 -4.16
N PHE A 48 -9.75 -1.45 -4.48
CA PHE A 48 -8.86 -0.31 -4.37
C PHE A 48 -8.57 0.01 -2.90
N ASP A 49 -9.58 0.09 -2.04
CA ASP A 49 -9.42 0.36 -0.60
C ASP A 49 -8.41 -0.61 0.04
N ARG A 50 -8.56 -1.91 -0.21
CA ARG A 50 -7.62 -2.92 0.31
C ARG A 50 -6.19 -2.66 -0.16
N ALA A 51 -6.00 -2.39 -1.45
CA ALA A 51 -4.67 -2.17 -2.02
C ALA A 51 -4.05 -0.86 -1.50
N TRP A 52 -4.84 0.20 -1.42
CA TRP A 52 -4.44 1.51 -0.92
C TRP A 52 -4.01 1.45 0.54
N ARG A 53 -4.82 0.82 1.41
CA ARG A 53 -4.48 0.66 2.82
C ARG A 53 -3.21 -0.17 3.04
N ILE A 54 -2.99 -1.22 2.24
CA ILE A 54 -1.73 -1.98 2.26
C ILE A 54 -0.57 -1.08 1.83
N HIS A 55 -0.74 -0.30 0.76
CA HIS A 55 0.28 0.62 0.27
C HIS A 55 0.69 1.64 1.33
N GLN A 56 -0.25 2.30 2.00
CA GLN A 56 0.03 3.26 3.07
C GLN A 56 0.82 2.65 4.24
N ILE A 57 0.53 1.40 4.61
CA ILE A 57 1.31 0.69 5.62
C ILE A 57 2.73 0.41 5.11
N MET A 58 2.85 -0.02 3.85
CA MET A 58 4.14 -0.34 3.24
C MET A 58 5.01 0.88 2.93
N GLU A 59 4.44 2.08 2.74
CA GLU A 59 5.23 3.31 2.64
C GLU A 59 6.07 3.56 3.90
N ASN A 60 5.58 3.16 5.07
CA ASN A 60 6.25 3.38 6.35
C ASN A 60 7.09 2.18 6.83
N PHE A 61 6.70 0.96 6.43
CA PHE A 61 7.30 -0.27 6.99
C PHE A 61 7.81 -1.25 5.92
N GLY A 62 7.72 -0.90 4.64
CA GLY A 62 7.98 -1.80 3.52
C GLY A 62 9.38 -2.41 3.54
N GLU A 63 10.39 -1.69 4.03
CA GLU A 63 11.76 -2.20 4.17
C GLU A 63 11.84 -3.47 5.03
N TYR A 64 10.93 -3.62 5.99
CA TYR A 64 10.87 -4.74 6.94
C TYR A 64 10.05 -5.92 6.43
N PHE A 65 9.45 -5.81 5.24
CA PHE A 65 8.64 -6.87 4.65
C PHE A 65 9.23 -7.35 3.33
N ASP A 66 9.11 -8.65 3.08
CA ASP A 66 9.34 -9.27 1.77
C ASP A 66 8.04 -9.84 1.21
N ASP A 67 7.88 -9.79 -0.10
CA ASP A 67 6.80 -10.46 -0.81
C ASP A 67 7.14 -11.96 -0.93
N ILE A 68 6.42 -12.81 -0.20
CA ILE A 68 6.70 -14.26 -0.15
C ILE A 68 5.76 -15.03 -1.08
N SER A 69 4.50 -14.61 -1.15
CA SER A 69 3.49 -15.22 -2.00
C SER A 69 2.44 -14.19 -2.38
N PRO A 70 1.57 -14.45 -3.37
CA PRO A 70 0.47 -13.54 -3.73
C PRO A 70 -0.46 -13.17 -2.56
N VAL A 71 -0.46 -13.93 -1.47
CA VAL A 71 -1.34 -13.73 -0.30
C VAL A 71 -0.59 -13.50 1.01
N GLU A 72 0.74 -13.53 1.02
CA GLU A 72 1.54 -13.37 2.25
C GLU A 72 2.76 -12.45 2.11
N PHE A 73 3.06 -11.73 3.19
CA PHE A 73 4.31 -11.01 3.42
C PHE A 73 5.13 -11.71 4.51
N GLY A 74 6.46 -11.69 4.38
CA GLY A 74 7.39 -12.11 5.42
C GLY A 74 7.93 -10.89 6.15
N CYS A 75 7.83 -10.84 7.48
CA CYS A 75 8.38 -9.76 8.30
C CYS A 75 9.81 -10.09 8.76
N LYS A 76 10.80 -9.33 8.30
CA LYS A 76 12.23 -9.47 8.63
C LYS A 76 12.53 -9.25 10.10
N LEU A 77 11.82 -8.32 10.75
CA LEU A 77 12.04 -7.99 12.16
C LEU A 77 11.60 -9.11 13.11
N THR A 78 10.47 -9.74 12.80
CA THR A 78 9.84 -10.71 13.70
C THR A 78 9.95 -12.16 13.23
N MET A 79 10.47 -12.37 12.02
CA MET A 79 10.56 -13.64 11.30
C MET A 79 9.22 -14.35 11.19
N LYS A 80 8.14 -13.60 10.93
CA LYS A 80 6.77 -14.13 10.83
C LYS A 80 6.18 -13.86 9.45
N ILE A 81 5.36 -14.81 9.00
CA ILE A 81 4.47 -14.64 7.86
C ILE A 81 3.22 -13.87 8.30
N VAL A 82 2.78 -12.91 7.49
CA VAL A 82 1.61 -12.06 7.71
C VAL A 82 0.78 -12.06 6.43
N ALA A 83 -0.54 -12.27 6.55
CA ALA A 83 -1.42 -12.22 5.40
C ALA A 83 -1.41 -10.83 4.74
N LYS A 84 -1.50 -10.78 3.40
CA LYS A 84 -1.67 -9.56 2.59
C LYS A 84 -3.07 -8.96 2.74
N ASN A 85 -3.38 -8.57 3.96
CA ASN A 85 -4.64 -7.97 4.34
C ASN A 85 -4.32 -6.76 5.24
N PRO A 86 -4.96 -5.60 5.00
CA PRO A 86 -4.60 -4.35 5.67
C PRO A 86 -4.80 -4.42 7.18
N ASP A 87 -5.85 -5.08 7.67
CA ASP A 87 -6.12 -5.20 9.10
C ASP A 87 -5.09 -6.09 9.80
N ASN A 88 -4.67 -7.18 9.15
CA ASN A 88 -3.63 -8.06 9.67
C ASN A 88 -2.27 -7.37 9.72
N LEU A 89 -1.90 -6.64 8.67
CA LEU A 89 -0.67 -5.84 8.63
C LEU A 89 -0.69 -4.77 9.71
N LEU A 90 -1.78 -4.00 9.80
CA LEU A 90 -1.92 -2.93 10.78
C LEU A 90 -1.82 -3.46 12.21
N ARG A 91 -2.47 -4.59 12.50
CA ARG A 91 -2.36 -5.28 13.79
C ARG A 91 -0.94 -5.77 14.06
N HIS A 92 -0.25 -6.27 13.03
CA HIS A 92 1.12 -6.75 13.14
C HIS A 92 2.10 -5.61 13.48
N VAL A 93 2.11 -4.54 12.70
CA VAL A 93 3.03 -3.40 12.88
C VAL A 93 2.75 -2.63 14.19
N ASN A 94 1.48 -2.61 14.62
CA ASN A 94 1.12 -2.03 15.92
C ASN A 94 1.38 -2.97 17.11
N GLY A 95 1.71 -4.23 16.86
CA GLY A 95 1.93 -5.23 17.88
C GLY A 95 3.19 -4.98 18.71
N LYS A 96 3.12 -5.32 20.01
CA LYS A 96 4.25 -5.15 20.97
C LYS A 96 5.55 -5.79 20.48
N LYS A 97 5.47 -6.96 19.84
CA LYS A 97 6.65 -7.67 19.32
C LYS A 97 7.31 -6.89 18.18
N PHE A 98 6.53 -6.40 17.21
CA PHE A 98 7.06 -5.64 16.09
C PHE A 98 7.76 -4.37 16.58
N LYS A 99 7.09 -3.58 17.43
CA LYS A 99 7.66 -2.35 18.00
C LYS A 99 8.97 -2.59 18.76
N ARG A 100 9.03 -3.62 19.63
CA ARG A 100 10.27 -4.00 20.31
C ARG A 100 11.40 -4.41 19.35
N CYS A 101 11.07 -5.16 18.31
CA CYS A 101 12.07 -5.56 17.31
C CYS A 101 12.53 -4.36 16.48
N LEU A 102 11.65 -3.40 16.19
CA LEU A 102 11.98 -2.16 15.49
C LEU A 102 12.94 -1.30 16.33
N GLU A 103 12.65 -1.08 17.62
CA GLU A 103 13.52 -0.35 18.55
C GLU A 103 14.91 -1.01 18.66
N LYS A 104 14.96 -2.34 18.78
CA LYS A 104 16.22 -3.09 18.89
C LYS A 104 16.99 -3.15 17.58
N GLY A 105 16.30 -3.31 16.46
CA GLY A 105 16.90 -3.32 15.12
C GLY A 105 17.51 -1.96 14.78
N LEU A 106 16.84 -0.87 15.18
CA LEU A 106 17.37 0.47 15.06
C LEU A 106 18.68 0.61 15.82
N LEU A 107 18.76 0.10 17.06
CA LEU A 107 19.99 0.11 17.86
C LEU A 107 21.18 -0.61 17.20
N ILE A 108 20.96 -1.65 16.39
CA ILE A 108 22.07 -2.34 15.71
C ILE A 108 22.62 -1.49 14.55
N LEU A 109 21.79 -0.67 13.91
CA LEU A 109 22.18 0.18 12.78
C LEU A 109 22.88 1.49 13.17
N ILE A 110 22.81 1.90 14.44
CA ILE A 110 23.46 3.15 14.94
C ILE A 110 24.88 2.92 15.47
N PHE A 111 25.29 1.66 15.64
CA PHE A 111 26.60 1.27 16.18
C PHE A 111 27.55 0.70 15.11
N TRP A 112 27.29 0.96 13.82
CA TRP A 112 28.18 0.60 12.72
C TRP A 112 28.52 1.81 11.86
#